data_AF-A0A1F7RV87-F1
#
_entry.id   AF-A0A1F7RV87-F1
#
_cell.length_a   1.000
_cell.length_b   1.000
_cell.length_c   1.000
_cell.angle_alpha   90.00
_cell.angle_beta   90.00
_cell.angle_gamma   90.00
#
_symmetry.space_group_name_H-M   'P 1'
#
loop_
_entity.id
_entity.type
_entity.pdbx_description
1 polymer ?
#
loop_
_entity_poly.entity_id
_entity_poly.type
_entity_poly.pdbx_seq_one_letter_code
_entity_poly.pdbx_strand_id
1 'polypeptide(L)'
;MHQTDTLFHKAKGFMSFIFGGEADNHAINTVPKETLVKISKAEDGGLGGKGVWMPATTGFSPGNESEHMKHYLNGEIVKVKKS
;
A
#
# COMPACT_ATOMS: atom_id res chain seq x y z
N MET A 1 10.03 2.84 -28.60
CA MET A 1 11.20 3.70 -28.36
C MET A 1 12.35 2.76 -28.05
N HIS A 2 13.31 2.57 -28.96
CA HIS A 2 14.33 1.53 -28.84
C HIS A 2 15.12 1.54 -27.50
N GLN A 3 15.21 2.70 -26.84
CA GLN A 3 15.98 2.87 -25.61
C GLN A 3 15.41 2.13 -24.37
N THR A 4 14.10 1.89 -24.32
CA THR A 4 13.45 1.33 -23.12
C THR A 4 13.07 -0.14 -23.26
N ASP A 5 13.24 -0.74 -24.44
CA ASP A 5 12.72 -2.09 -24.75
C ASP A 5 13.34 -3.19 -23.87
N THR A 6 14.50 -2.94 -23.26
CA THR A 6 15.20 -3.85 -22.34
C THR A 6 15.02 -3.53 -20.85
N LEU A 7 14.28 -2.48 -20.49
CA LEU A 7 14.11 -2.07 -19.10
C LEU A 7 13.07 -2.93 -18.37
N PHE A 8 13.53 -3.71 -17.40
CA PHE A 8 12.67 -4.45 -16.47
C PHE A 8 12.06 -3.51 -15.45
N HIS A 9 10.73 -3.58 -15.29
CA HIS A 9 10.02 -2.83 -14.26
C HIS A 9 8.66 -3.45 -13.89
N LYS A 10 8.08 -3.00 -12.76
CA LYS A 10 6.70 -3.33 -12.38
C LYS A 10 5.70 -2.57 -13.25
N ALA A 11 4.70 -3.25 -13.80
CA ALA A 11 3.60 -2.62 -14.51
C ALA A 11 2.78 -1.71 -13.55
N LYS A 12 2.46 -0.49 -13.97
CA LYS A 12 1.75 0.50 -13.13
C LYS A 12 0.42 0.00 -12.60
N GLY A 13 -0.35 -0.66 -13.46
CA GLY A 13 -1.75 -1.05 -13.19
C GLY A 13 -1.94 -2.50 -12.76
N PHE A 14 -0.87 -3.29 -12.72
CA PHE A 14 -0.97 -4.74 -12.54
C PHE A 14 0.08 -5.26 -11.56
N MET A 15 -0.20 -6.40 -10.94
CA MET A 15 0.77 -7.17 -10.18
C MET A 15 1.57 -8.07 -11.12
N SER A 16 2.29 -7.44 -12.05
CA SER A 16 3.12 -8.11 -13.05
C SER A 16 4.37 -7.30 -13.35
N PHE A 17 5.35 -7.96 -13.97
CA PHE A 17 6.57 -7.35 -14.46
C PHE A 17 6.59 -7.33 -15.98
N ILE A 18 7.18 -6.29 -16.56
CA ILE A 18 7.32 -6.13 -18.01
C ILE A 18 8.73 -5.65 -18.37
N PHE A 19 9.08 -5.87 -19.64
CA PHE A 19 10.21 -5.21 -20.29
C PHE A 19 9.67 -4.18 -21.27
N GLY A 20 10.19 -2.95 -21.24
CA GLY A 20 9.72 -1.89 -22.12
C GLY A 20 9.64 -0.52 -21.45
N GLY A 21 9.15 0.47 -22.20
CA GLY A 21 8.77 1.77 -21.64
C GLY A 21 7.30 1.76 -21.22
N GLU A 22 6.97 2.48 -20.14
CA GLU A 22 5.59 2.65 -19.68
C GLU A 22 5.27 4.13 -19.42
N ALA A 23 4.13 4.58 -19.94
CA ALA A 23 3.58 5.90 -19.68
C ALA A 23 3.28 6.04 -18.19
N ASP A 24 3.86 7.07 -17.58
CA ASP A 24 3.97 7.36 -16.14
C ASP A 24 5.33 6.98 -15.52
N ASN A 25 5.91 5.82 -15.81
CA ASN A 25 7.24 5.46 -15.26
C ASN A 25 8.41 6.10 -16.02
N HIS A 26 8.32 6.17 -17.36
CA HIS A 26 9.44 6.56 -18.23
C HIS A 26 9.20 7.85 -19.04
N ALA A 27 8.02 8.45 -18.92
CA ALA A 27 7.74 9.77 -19.49
C ALA A 27 8.23 10.87 -18.54
N ILE A 28 8.66 12.03 -19.07
CA ILE A 28 9.12 13.16 -18.26
C ILE A 28 8.02 13.57 -17.27
N ASN A 29 8.31 13.44 -15.99
CA ASN A 29 7.46 13.88 -14.90
C ASN A 29 8.34 14.17 -13.67
N THR A 30 7.79 14.90 -12.70
CA THR A 30 8.57 15.47 -11.58
C THR A 30 8.84 14.51 -10.42
N VAL A 31 8.53 13.21 -10.51
CA VAL A 31 8.58 12.28 -9.37
C VAL A 31 9.15 10.91 -9.78
N PRO A 32 10.07 10.29 -9.00
CA PRO A 32 10.44 8.89 -9.24
C PRO A 32 9.24 7.97 -8.96
N LYS A 33 8.76 7.28 -10.00
CA LYS A 33 7.56 6.41 -9.92
C LYS A 33 7.87 4.92 -9.86
N GLU A 34 9.13 4.58 -9.98
CA GLU A 34 9.61 3.24 -9.73
C GLU A 34 10.74 3.26 -8.69
N THR A 35 10.64 2.35 -7.72
CA THR A 35 11.72 2.04 -6.79
C THR A 35 11.62 0.57 -6.45
N LEU A 36 12.70 -0.18 -6.66
CA LEU A 36 12.83 -1.53 -6.14
C LEU A 36 13.24 -1.45 -4.67
N VAL A 37 12.38 -1.93 -3.78
CA VAL A 37 12.67 -2.01 -2.34
C VAL A 37 12.76 -3.47 -1.92
N LYS A 38 13.72 -3.78 -1.05
CA LYS A 38 13.79 -5.06 -0.35
C LYS A 38 13.13 -4.90 1.01
N ILE A 39 12.05 -5.66 1.23
CA ILE A 39 11.41 -5.74 2.55
C ILE A 39 11.94 -6.99 3.24
N SER A 40 12.44 -6.83 4.46
CA SER A 40 12.81 -7.92 5.35
C SER A 40 12.09 -7.74 6.69
N LYS A 41 11.76 -8.85 7.34
CA LYS A 41 11.24 -8.82 8.71
C LYS A 41 12.27 -8.13 9.62
N ALA A 42 11.83 -7.12 10.36
CA ALA A 42 12.68 -6.45 11.33
C ALA A 42 12.74 -7.24 12.64
N GLU A 43 11.58 -7.52 13.26
CA GLU A 43 11.46 -8.19 14.55
C GLU A 43 10.07 -8.82 14.76
N ASP A 44 9.93 -9.61 15.82
CA ASP A 44 8.67 -10.22 16.24
C ASP A 44 7.90 -9.32 17.21
N GLY A 45 6.77 -8.76 16.76
CA GLY A 45 5.86 -7.99 17.61
C GLY A 45 6.21 -6.50 17.69
N GLY A 46 6.16 -5.93 18.90
CA GLY A 46 6.44 -4.52 19.18
C GLY A 46 7.93 -4.15 19.14
N LEU A 47 8.22 -2.87 19.38
CA LEU A 47 9.58 -2.32 19.31
C LEU A 47 10.56 -3.11 20.21
N GLY A 48 11.68 -3.54 19.64
CA GLY A 48 12.66 -4.38 20.33
C GLY A 48 12.22 -5.84 20.52
N GLY A 49 11.27 -6.31 19.72
CA GLY A 49 10.73 -7.67 19.73
C GLY A 49 9.84 -7.97 20.94
N LYS A 50 9.25 -6.92 21.55
CA LYS A 50 8.56 -7.02 22.84
C LYS A 50 7.12 -6.56 22.73
N GLY A 51 6.21 -7.41 23.22
CA GLY A 51 4.79 -7.10 23.29
C GLY A 51 4.14 -7.06 21.90
N VAL A 52 2.92 -6.54 21.87
CA VAL A 52 2.11 -6.44 20.65
C VAL A 52 2.60 -5.27 19.80
N TRP A 53 2.61 -5.47 18.48
CA TRP A 53 2.92 -4.39 17.53
C TRP A 53 1.90 -3.25 17.66
N MET A 54 2.38 -2.02 17.88
CA MET A 54 1.54 -0.86 18.22
C MET A 54 0.33 -0.67 17.28
N PRO A 55 0.46 -0.73 15.94
CA PRO A 55 -0.71 -0.61 15.06
C PRO A 55 -1.81 -1.65 15.31
N ALA A 56 -1.43 -2.86 15.73
CA ALA A 56 -2.40 -3.91 16.07
C ALA A 56 -3.18 -3.61 17.36
N THR A 57 -2.74 -2.68 18.21
CA THR A 57 -3.46 -2.31 19.44
C THR A 57 -4.48 -1.19 19.21
N THR A 58 -4.54 -0.62 18.01
CA THR A 58 -5.33 0.60 17.74
C THR A 58 -6.81 0.33 17.51
N GLY A 59 -7.21 -0.93 17.27
CA GLY A 59 -8.58 -1.26 16.90
C GLY A 59 -8.90 -1.02 15.42
N PHE A 60 -7.89 -0.78 14.57
CA PHE A 60 -8.04 -0.49 13.14
C PHE A 60 -7.38 -1.54 12.23
N SER A 61 -6.93 -2.66 12.78
CA SER A 61 -6.35 -3.77 12.02
C SER A 61 -7.38 -4.87 11.74
N PRO A 62 -7.30 -5.58 10.59
CA PRO A 62 -8.15 -6.72 10.31
C PRO A 62 -8.13 -7.78 11.43
N GLY A 63 -9.30 -8.23 11.87
CA GLY A 63 -9.47 -9.21 12.95
C GLY A 63 -9.29 -8.66 14.37
N ASN A 64 -9.05 -7.36 14.53
CA ASN A 64 -9.03 -6.67 15.82
C ASN A 64 -9.76 -5.32 15.73
N GLU A 65 -10.94 -5.29 15.11
CA GLU A 65 -11.71 -4.08 14.90
C GLU A 65 -12.35 -3.58 16.20
N SER A 66 -12.09 -2.31 16.54
CA SER A 66 -12.82 -1.59 17.59
C SER A 66 -14.28 -1.37 17.17
N GLU A 67 -15.14 -1.07 18.14
CA GLU A 67 -16.52 -0.69 17.87
C GLU A 67 -16.62 0.50 16.90
N HIS A 68 -15.74 1.49 17.05
CA HIS A 68 -15.68 2.60 16.12
C HIS A 68 -15.35 2.16 14.68
N MET A 69 -14.38 1.24 14.52
CA MET A 69 -14.04 0.72 13.20
C MET A 69 -15.17 -0.13 12.60
N LYS A 70 -15.89 -0.89 13.41
CA LYS A 70 -17.09 -1.62 12.96
C LYS A 70 -18.17 -0.66 12.45
N HIS A 71 -18.46 0.42 13.18
CA HIS A 71 -19.37 1.46 12.71
C HIS A 71 -18.89 2.12 11.41
N TYR A 72 -17.59 2.37 11.28
CA TYR A 72 -17.00 2.90 10.04
C TYR A 72 -17.24 1.95 8.86
N LEU A 73 -16.91 0.66 9.04
CA LEU A 73 -17.08 -0.37 8.02
C LEU A 73 -18.55 -0.57 7.61
N ASN A 74 -19.48 -0.38 8.54
CA ASN A 74 -20.92 -0.43 8.27
C ASN A 74 -21.47 0.87 7.65
N GLY A 75 -20.66 1.91 7.50
CA GLY A 75 -21.09 3.22 7.00
C GLY A 75 -21.93 4.01 8.00
N GLU A 76 -21.82 3.73 9.29
CA GLU A 76 -22.65 4.29 10.37
C GLU A 76 -22.06 5.56 11.00
N ILE A 77 -20.84 5.95 10.62
CA ILE A 77 -20.17 7.15 11.15
C ILE A 77 -20.73 8.47 10.61
N VAL A 78 -21.59 8.41 9.59
CA VAL A 78 -22.24 9.58 8.99
C VAL A 78 -23.74 9.34 8.84
N LYS A 79 -24.53 10.38 9.08
CA LYS A 79 -25.99 10.33 8.87
C LYS A 79 -26.32 10.73 7.44
N VAL A 80 -26.70 9.77 6.60
CA VAL A 80 -27.18 10.04 5.24
C VAL A 80 -28.62 10.52 5.30
N LYS A 81 -28.90 11.74 4.82
CA LYS A 81 -30.26 12.22 4.57
C LYS A 81 -30.61 11.95 3.11
N LYS A 82 -31.76 11.31 2.87
CA LYS A 82 -32.32 11.21 1.51
C LYS A 82 -32.94 12.56 1.13
N SER A 83 -32.64 13.00 -0.09
CA SER A 83 -33.24 14.17 -0.74
C SER A 83 -34.72 13.96 -1.04
#